data_AF-A0A947GVT8-F1
#
_entry.id   AF-A0A947GVT8-F1
#
_cell.length_a   1.000
_cell.length_b   1.000
_cell.length_c   1.000
_cell.angle_alpha   90.00
_cell.angle_beta   90.00
_cell.angle_gamma   90.00
#
_symmetry.space_group_name_H-M   'P 1'
#
loop_
_entity.id
_entity.type
_entity.pdbx_description
1 polymer ?
#
loop_
_entity_poly.entity_id
_entity_poly.type
_entity_poly.pdbx_seq_one_letter_code
_entity_poly.pdbx_strand_id
1 'polypeptide(L)'
;MTERSQDGLSTAELIRVELDGKNVALGRYDTILWQVRSGFVIVLYGALGLLFKDGLSLKGLSDQIVLLVCGFSVLAYAMDLVFRIRQLRVVNAYNRLVDQALKHSAGEQVDTATLRELLHLAGESQSPIGLGAALRAVLLIFAFYSFTPVAMLLLRLT
;
A
#
# COMPACT_ATOMS: atom_id res chain seq x y z
N MET A 1 -35.32 40.63 -10.29
CA MET A 1 -33.98 40.80 -9.71
C MET A 1 -33.47 39.40 -9.43
N THR A 2 -32.64 38.88 -10.33
CA THR A 2 -32.24 37.47 -10.42
C THR A 2 -30.98 37.24 -9.58
N GLU A 3 -31.12 36.73 -8.36
CA GLU A 3 -30.00 36.13 -7.64
C GLU A 3 -29.69 34.76 -8.27
N ARG A 4 -28.59 34.69 -9.01
CA ARG A 4 -28.00 33.42 -9.43
C ARG A 4 -27.34 32.80 -8.20
N SER A 5 -27.94 31.73 -7.70
CA SER A 5 -27.27 30.69 -6.93
C SER A 5 -26.11 30.12 -7.75
N GLN A 6 -24.90 30.64 -7.51
CA GLN A 6 -23.64 29.99 -7.89
C GLN A 6 -23.08 29.29 -6.65
N ASP A 7 -23.71 28.18 -6.25
CA ASP A 7 -23.10 27.18 -5.36
C ASP A 7 -22.02 26.40 -6.13
N GLY A 8 -21.03 27.12 -6.64
CA GLY A 8 -19.78 26.54 -7.12
C GLY A 8 -18.80 26.53 -5.96
N LEU A 9 -18.33 25.36 -5.55
CA LEU A 9 -17.22 25.23 -4.60
C LEU A 9 -16.07 26.13 -5.06
N SER A 10 -15.62 27.02 -4.16
CA SER A 10 -14.40 27.80 -4.39
C SER A 10 -13.23 26.86 -4.66
N THR A 11 -12.31 27.23 -5.54
CA THR A 11 -11.13 26.39 -5.87
C THR A 11 -10.36 25.96 -4.63
N ALA A 12 -10.27 26.84 -3.62
CA ALA A 12 -9.66 26.53 -2.33
C ALA A 12 -10.45 25.45 -1.54
N GLU A 13 -11.77 25.49 -1.60
CA GLU A 13 -12.64 24.51 -0.94
C GLU A 13 -12.60 23.15 -1.63
N LEU A 14 -12.54 23.15 -2.97
CA LEU A 14 -12.34 21.94 -3.77
C LEU A 14 -11.00 21.26 -3.46
N ILE A 15 -9.92 22.03 -3.39
CA ILE A 15 -8.58 21.52 -3.00
C ILE A 15 -8.62 20.92 -1.59
N ARG A 16 -9.28 21.59 -0.64
CA ARG A 16 -9.37 21.13 0.75
C ARG A 16 -10.14 19.81 0.86
N VAL A 17 -11.30 19.72 0.22
CA VAL A 17 -12.12 18.49 0.20
C VAL A 17 -11.35 17.32 -0.41
N GLU A 18 -10.60 17.56 -1.49
CA GLU A 18 -9.82 16.50 -2.14
C GLU A 18 -8.61 16.06 -1.29
N LEU A 19 -7.94 17.00 -0.61
CA LEU A 19 -6.87 16.66 0.34
C LEU A 19 -7.38 15.78 1.47
N ASP A 20 -8.53 16.13 2.06
CA ASP A 20 -9.17 15.31 3.09
C ASP A 20 -9.56 13.93 2.56
N GLY A 21 -10.14 13.87 1.35
CA GLY A 21 -10.49 12.62 0.68
C GLY A 21 -9.29 11.69 0.44
N LYS A 22 -8.17 12.24 -0.04
CA LYS A 22 -6.94 11.46 -0.24
C LYS A 22 -6.27 11.05 1.07
N ASN A 23 -6.34 11.87 2.11
CA ASN A 23 -5.86 11.52 3.44
C ASN A 23 -6.66 10.34 4.03
N VAL A 24 -7.99 10.35 3.90
CA VAL A 24 -8.84 9.22 4.29
C VAL A 24 -8.48 7.97 3.46
N ALA A 25 -8.23 8.12 2.16
CA ALA A 25 -7.81 7.00 1.32
C ALA A 25 -6.47 6.39 1.78
N LEU A 26 -5.49 7.20 2.17
CA LEU A 26 -4.22 6.73 2.74
C LEU A 26 -4.44 5.89 4.00
N GLY A 27 -5.29 6.37 4.93
CA GLY A 27 -5.62 5.62 6.15
C GLY A 27 -6.29 4.26 5.86
N ARG A 28 -7.11 4.18 4.80
CA ARG A 28 -7.70 2.91 4.36
C ARG A 28 -6.65 1.96 3.80
N TYR A 29 -5.69 2.46 3.01
CA TYR A 29 -4.58 1.64 2.51
C TYR A 29 -3.72 1.10 3.66
N ASP A 30 -3.40 1.92 4.66
CA ASP A 30 -2.66 1.47 5.84
C ASP A 30 -3.41 0.37 6.61
N THR A 31 -4.72 0.52 6.75
CA THR A 31 -5.57 -0.50 7.39
C THR A 31 -5.53 -1.83 6.61
N ILE A 32 -5.64 -1.79 5.28
CA ILE A 32 -5.57 -3.00 4.45
C ILE A 32 -4.18 -3.64 4.54
N LEU A 33 -3.11 -2.86 4.43
CA LEU A 33 -1.73 -3.35 4.55
C LEU A 33 -1.50 -4.00 5.92
N TRP A 34 -2.00 -3.39 6.99
CA TRP A 34 -1.95 -3.96 8.32
C TRP A 34 -2.67 -5.31 8.39
N GLN A 35 -3.88 -5.42 7.85
CA GLN A 35 -4.64 -6.67 7.82
C GLN A 35 -3.92 -7.78 7.04
N VAL A 36 -3.32 -7.46 5.90
CA VAL A 36 -2.54 -8.43 5.10
C VAL A 36 -1.33 -8.92 5.90
N ARG A 37 -0.58 -8.01 6.55
CA ARG A 37 0.61 -8.37 7.33
C ARG A 37 0.27 -9.13 8.60
N SER A 38 -0.73 -8.69 9.35
CA SER A 38 -1.17 -9.39 10.57
C SER A 38 -1.75 -10.77 10.23
N GLY A 39 -2.54 -10.87 9.15
CA GLY A 39 -3.06 -12.15 8.67
C GLY A 39 -1.93 -13.13 8.30
N PHE A 40 -0.89 -12.63 7.62
CA PHE A 40 0.30 -13.43 7.33
C PHE A 40 1.01 -13.94 8.59
N VAL A 41 1.24 -13.05 9.55
CA VAL A 41 1.87 -13.41 10.83
C VAL A 41 1.05 -14.45 11.59
N ILE A 42 -0.28 -14.32 11.62
CA ILE A 42 -1.19 -15.28 12.28
C ILE A 42 -1.09 -16.65 11.62
N VAL A 43 -1.17 -16.72 10.29
CA VAL A 43 -1.06 -17.99 9.55
C VAL A 43 0.29 -18.65 9.82
N LEU A 44 1.35 -17.86 9.85
CA LEU A 44 2.70 -18.34 10.12
C LEU A 44 2.85 -18.91 11.53
N TYR A 45 2.40 -18.17 12.55
CA TYR A 45 2.41 -18.66 13.93
C TYR A 45 1.51 -19.89 14.11
N GLY A 46 0.38 -19.95 13.41
CA GLY A 46 -0.48 -21.13 13.39
C GLY A 46 0.24 -22.35 12.82
N ALA A 47 0.91 -22.21 11.67
CA ALA A 47 1.69 -23.28 11.06
C ALA A 47 2.86 -23.74 11.97
N LEU A 48 3.58 -22.81 12.58
CA LEU A 48 4.62 -23.11 13.57
C LEU A 48 4.05 -23.82 14.80
N GLY A 49 2.92 -23.36 15.33
CA GLY A 49 2.27 -23.97 16.50
C GLY A 49 1.87 -25.44 16.26
N LEU A 50 1.43 -25.77 15.04
CA LEU A 50 1.17 -27.16 14.65
C LEU A 50 2.46 -28.01 14.64
N LEU A 51 3.59 -27.44 14.20
CA LEU A 51 4.88 -28.15 14.20
C LEU A 51 5.37 -28.47 15.62
N PHE A 52 5.19 -27.56 16.58
CA PHE A 52 5.66 -27.76 17.96
C PHE A 52 4.79 -28.72 18.78
N LYS A 53 3.50 -28.85 18.44
CA LYS A 53 2.55 -29.65 19.23
C LYS A 53 2.87 -31.15 19.22
N ASP A 54 3.40 -31.66 18.12
CA ASP A 54 3.62 -33.10 17.93
C ASP A 54 5.05 -33.56 18.28
N GLY A 55 5.89 -32.68 18.86
CA GLY A 55 7.29 -33.00 19.17
C GLY A 55 8.10 -33.43 17.94
N LEU A 56 7.62 -33.07 16.74
CA LEU A 56 8.18 -33.49 15.47
C LEU A 56 9.61 -32.96 15.35
N SER A 57 10.54 -33.90 15.22
CA SER A 57 11.93 -33.61 14.86
C SER A 57 11.94 -32.68 13.65
N LEU A 58 12.66 -31.55 13.74
CA LEU A 58 12.77 -30.54 12.66
C LEU A 58 13.18 -31.14 11.30
N LYS A 59 13.79 -32.34 11.31
CA LYS A 59 14.12 -33.17 10.15
C LYS A 59 12.92 -33.77 9.40
N GLY A 60 11.70 -33.62 9.92
CA GLY A 60 10.45 -34.15 9.37
C GLY A 60 9.51 -33.10 8.78
N LEU A 61 10.00 -31.89 8.46
CA LEU A 61 9.22 -30.87 7.76
C LEU A 61 8.68 -31.44 6.44
N SER A 62 7.37 -31.76 6.43
CA SER A 62 6.68 -32.28 5.26
C SER A 62 6.76 -31.28 4.10
N ASP A 63 7.00 -31.77 2.89
CA ASP A 63 7.00 -30.97 1.66
C ASP A 63 5.72 -30.15 1.52
N GLN A 64 4.60 -30.66 2.05
CA GLN A 64 3.31 -29.97 2.03
C GLN A 64 3.32 -28.68 2.88
N ILE A 65 3.99 -28.69 4.03
CA ILE A 65 4.07 -27.52 4.92
C ILE A 65 4.98 -26.47 4.30
N VAL A 66 6.12 -26.89 3.74
CA VAL A 66 7.04 -26.00 3.04
C VAL A 66 6.35 -25.36 1.83
N LEU A 67 5.64 -26.16 1.02
CA LEU A 67 4.89 -25.66 -0.13
C LEU A 67 3.80 -24.67 0.30
N LEU A 68 3.08 -24.96 1.38
CA LEU A 68 2.04 -24.08 1.92
C LEU A 68 2.62 -22.73 2.37
N VAL A 69 3.70 -22.75 3.15
CA VAL A 69 4.37 -21.52 3.64
C VAL A 69 4.91 -20.70 2.47
N CYS A 70 5.55 -21.34 1.48
CA CYS A 70 6.05 -20.68 0.27
C CYS A 70 4.90 -20.06 -0.54
N GLY A 71 3.85 -20.82 -0.82
CA GLY A 71 2.70 -20.34 -1.59
C GLY A 71 1.99 -19.18 -0.90
N PHE A 72 1.78 -19.28 0.41
CA PHE A 72 1.16 -18.21 1.20
C PHE A 72 2.05 -16.95 1.25
N SER A 73 3.37 -17.12 1.35
CA SER A 73 4.32 -16.00 1.33
C SER A 73 4.32 -15.26 0.00
N VAL A 74 4.27 -15.98 -1.13
CA VAL A 74 4.17 -15.38 -2.47
C VAL A 74 2.85 -14.63 -2.65
N LEU A 75 1.73 -15.20 -2.18
CA LEU A 75 0.43 -14.56 -2.25
C LEU A 75 0.38 -13.28 -1.40
N ALA A 76 0.86 -13.34 -0.16
CA ALA A 76 0.91 -12.18 0.73
C ALA A 76 1.84 -11.09 0.19
N TYR A 77 3.00 -11.48 -0.36
CA TYR A 77 3.91 -10.58 -1.08
C TYR A 77 3.21 -9.85 -2.22
N ALA A 78 2.49 -10.57 -3.10
CA ALA A 78 1.80 -9.97 -4.23
C ALA A 78 0.71 -8.99 -3.78
N MET A 79 -0.07 -9.34 -2.75
CA MET A 79 -1.09 -8.45 -2.20
C MET A 79 -0.48 -7.18 -1.58
N ASP A 80 0.51 -7.31 -0.69
CA ASP A 80 1.17 -6.16 -0.05
C ASP A 80 1.78 -5.24 -1.12
N LEU A 81 2.45 -5.81 -2.12
CA LEU A 81 3.04 -5.04 -3.22
C LEU A 81 1.98 -4.21 -3.97
N VAL A 82 0.87 -4.82 -4.39
CA VAL A 82 -0.17 -4.13 -5.14
C VAL A 82 -0.75 -2.98 -4.33
N PHE A 83 -1.09 -3.21 -3.06
CA PHE A 83 -1.64 -2.18 -2.20
C PHE A 83 -0.63 -1.08 -1.86
N ARG A 84 0.65 -1.43 -1.64
CA ARG A 84 1.71 -0.46 -1.36
C ARG A 84 2.00 0.43 -2.56
N ILE A 85 2.01 -0.14 -3.78
CA ILE A 85 2.17 0.62 -5.02
C ILE A 85 1.01 1.61 -5.21
N ARG A 86 -0.23 1.16 -4.98
CA ARG A 86 -1.41 2.06 -5.02
C ARG A 86 -1.32 3.17 -3.98
N GLN A 87 -0.90 2.85 -2.76
CA GLN A 87 -0.69 3.85 -1.70
C GLN A 87 0.35 4.89 -2.09
N LEU A 88 1.50 4.48 -2.66
CA LEU A 88 2.53 5.40 -3.12
C LEU A 88 2.03 6.37 -4.20
N ARG A 89 1.12 5.92 -5.09
CA ARG A 89 0.47 6.80 -6.07
C ARG A 89 -0.40 7.86 -5.39
N VAL A 90 -1.17 7.46 -4.38
CA VAL A 90 -2.00 8.39 -3.61
C VAL A 90 -1.14 9.41 -2.87
N VAL A 91 -0.03 9.00 -2.25
CA VAL A 91 0.91 9.93 -1.59
C VAL A 91 1.48 10.94 -2.60
N ASN A 92 1.87 10.49 -3.79
CA ASN A 92 2.40 11.38 -4.82
C ASN A 92 1.34 12.40 -5.29
N ALA A 93 0.10 11.95 -5.52
CA ALA A 93 -1.00 12.84 -5.87
C ALA A 93 -1.36 13.82 -4.75
N TYR A 94 -1.32 13.36 -3.49
CA TYR A 94 -1.53 14.21 -2.32
C TYR A 94 -0.46 15.32 -2.25
N ASN A 95 0.82 14.98 -2.38
CA ASN A 95 1.91 15.96 -2.35
C ASN A 95 1.77 16.98 -3.49
N ARG A 96 1.42 16.53 -4.71
CA ARG A 96 1.17 17.44 -5.84
C ARG A 96 0.00 18.38 -5.60
N LEU A 97 -1.07 17.92 -4.95
CA LEU A 97 -2.18 18.79 -4.55
C LEU A 97 -1.76 19.80 -3.49
N VAL A 98 -0.93 19.41 -2.53
CA VAL A 98 -0.35 20.35 -1.55
C VAL A 98 0.47 21.41 -2.27
N ASP A 99 1.31 21.04 -3.23
CA ASP A 99 2.10 21.99 -4.02
C ASP A 99 1.20 22.97 -4.80
N GLN A 100 0.09 22.49 -5.37
CA GLN A 100 -0.89 23.35 -6.03
C GLN A 100 -1.63 24.27 -5.06
N ALA A 101 -1.95 23.78 -3.86
CA ALA A 101 -2.57 24.59 -2.80
C ALA A 101 -1.63 25.73 -2.37
N LEU A 102 -0.34 25.45 -2.23
CA LEU A 102 0.68 26.45 -1.90
C LEU A 102 0.81 27.49 -3.01
N LYS A 103 0.86 27.08 -4.28
CA LYS A 103 0.87 28.01 -5.44
C LYS A 103 -0.36 28.90 -5.47
N HIS A 104 -1.54 28.35 -5.25
CA HIS A 104 -2.78 29.12 -5.14
C HIS A 104 -2.70 30.17 -4.02
N SER A 105 -2.16 29.79 -2.86
CA SER A 105 -2.01 30.70 -1.71
C SER A 105 -0.99 31.83 -1.96
N ALA A 106 0.01 31.58 -2.81
CA ALA A 106 1.01 32.55 -3.24
C ALA A 106 0.50 33.51 -4.35
N GLY A 107 -0.74 33.34 -4.82
CA GLY A 107 -1.31 34.14 -5.90
C GLY A 107 -0.84 33.73 -7.31
N GLU A 108 -0.17 32.58 -7.43
CA GLU A 108 0.24 32.02 -8.72
C GLU A 108 -0.95 31.36 -9.43
N GLN A 109 -0.94 31.36 -10.77
CA GLN A 109 -1.96 30.64 -11.54
C GLN A 109 -1.86 29.14 -11.26
N VAL A 110 -2.95 28.59 -10.73
CA VAL A 110 -3.11 27.14 -10.61
C VAL A 110 -3.37 26.55 -11.98
N ASP A 111 -2.57 25.55 -12.34
CA ASP A 111 -2.84 24.74 -13.52
C ASP A 111 -4.09 23.88 -13.29
N THR A 112 -5.20 24.35 -13.88
CA THR A 112 -6.52 23.71 -13.81
C THR A 112 -6.57 22.35 -14.51
N ALA A 113 -5.70 22.08 -15.48
CA ALA A 113 -5.61 20.78 -16.12
C ALA A 113 -5.00 19.74 -15.15
N THR A 114 -3.90 20.11 -14.50
CA THR A 114 -3.26 19.28 -13.47
C THR A 114 -4.17 19.10 -12.24
N LEU A 115 -4.91 20.14 -11.84
CA LEU A 115 -5.89 20.04 -10.74
C LEU A 115 -7.01 19.03 -11.06
N ARG A 116 -7.52 19.05 -12.30
CA ARG A 116 -8.54 18.10 -12.77
C ARG A 116 -8.04 16.66 -12.79
N GLU A 117 -6.79 16.44 -13.18
CA GLU A 117 -6.17 15.11 -13.14
C GLU A 117 -5.98 14.62 -11.70
N LEU A 118 -5.60 15.51 -10.78
CA LEU A 118 -5.42 15.20 -9.37
C LEU A 118 -6.74 14.95 -8.63
N LEU A 119 -7.85 15.48 -9.10
CA LEU A 119 -9.22 15.20 -8.61
C LEU A 119 -9.75 13.82 -9.01
N HIS A 120 -9.06 13.11 -9.93
CA HIS A 120 -9.40 11.72 -10.24
C HIS A 120 -8.81 10.74 -9.20
N LEU A 121 -9.32 9.50 -9.20
CA LEU A 121 -8.91 8.40 -8.32
C LEU A 121 -7.41 8.09 -8.47
N ALA A 122 -6.59 8.76 -7.66
CA ALA A 122 -5.14 8.68 -7.72
C ALA A 122 -4.58 7.26 -7.53
N GLY A 123 -5.27 6.40 -6.78
CA GLY A 123 -4.86 5.00 -6.59
C GLY A 123 -4.96 4.14 -7.85
N GLU A 124 -5.87 4.49 -8.77
CA GLU A 124 -6.09 3.79 -10.04
C GLU A 124 -5.44 4.50 -11.24
N SER A 125 -5.02 5.74 -11.05
CA SER A 125 -4.28 6.50 -12.06
C SER A 125 -2.96 5.81 -12.44
N GLN A 126 -2.55 5.98 -13.71
CA GLN A 126 -1.23 5.55 -14.19
C GLN A 126 -0.12 6.55 -13.82
N SER A 127 -0.35 7.43 -12.83
CA SER A 127 0.62 8.47 -12.47
C SER A 127 1.97 7.83 -12.12
N PRO A 128 3.06 8.32 -12.72
CA PRO A 128 4.37 7.72 -12.56
C PRO A 128 4.78 7.81 -11.08
N ILE A 129 5.14 6.66 -10.52
CA ILE A 129 5.76 6.57 -9.20
C ILE A 129 7.26 6.73 -9.43
N GLY A 130 7.95 7.43 -8.52
CA GLY A 130 9.42 7.45 -8.55
C GLY A 130 9.96 6.02 -8.48
N LEU A 131 10.71 5.62 -9.52
CA LEU A 131 11.33 4.29 -9.65
C LEU A 131 12.07 3.86 -8.38
N GLY A 132 12.77 4.80 -7.72
CA GLY A 132 13.47 4.54 -6.46
C GLY A 132 12.53 4.18 -5.29
N ALA A 133 11.38 4.84 -5.18
CA ALA A 133 10.39 4.52 -4.13
C ALA A 133 9.72 3.16 -4.39
N ALA A 134 9.38 2.87 -5.65
CA ALA A 134 8.83 1.58 -6.05
C ALA A 134 9.85 0.45 -5.79
N LEU A 135 11.10 0.62 -6.21
CA LEU A 135 12.16 -0.38 -6.00
C LEU A 135 12.42 -0.64 -4.51
N ARG A 136 12.50 0.42 -3.69
CA ARG A 136 12.65 0.28 -2.24
C ARG A 136 11.48 -0.50 -1.62
N ALA A 137 10.24 -0.19 -2.04
CA ALA A 137 9.06 -0.92 -1.56
C ALA A 137 9.12 -2.40 -1.96
N VAL A 138 9.43 -2.71 -3.23
CA VAL A 138 9.61 -4.08 -3.73
C VAL A 138 10.64 -4.83 -2.90
N LEU A 139 11.83 -4.25 -2.69
CA LEU A 139 12.92 -4.89 -1.97
C LEU A 139 12.59 -5.16 -0.50
N LEU A 140 11.98 -4.20 0.20
CA LEU A 140 11.62 -4.37 1.61
C LEU A 140 10.51 -5.40 1.80
N ILE A 141 9.49 -5.36 0.94
CA ILE A 141 8.39 -6.34 0.97
C ILE A 141 8.93 -7.73 0.62
N PHE A 142 9.82 -7.84 -0.37
CA PHE A 142 10.48 -9.10 -0.73
C PHE A 142 11.30 -9.64 0.45
N ALA A 143 12.13 -8.82 1.08
CA ALA A 143 12.91 -9.22 2.25
C ALA A 143 12.02 -9.73 3.40
N PHE A 144 10.90 -9.05 3.66
CA PHE A 144 9.95 -9.44 4.70
C PHE A 144 9.31 -10.82 4.41
N TYR A 145 8.79 -11.03 3.20
CA TYR A 145 8.08 -12.26 2.86
C TYR A 145 8.99 -13.43 2.49
N SER A 146 10.25 -13.19 2.12
CA SER A 146 11.23 -14.24 1.84
C SER A 146 11.88 -14.81 3.10
N PHE A 147 11.88 -14.06 4.21
CA PHE A 147 12.51 -14.48 5.46
C PHE A 147 12.03 -15.86 5.91
N THR A 148 10.72 -16.09 5.92
CA THR A 148 10.17 -17.34 6.45
C THR A 148 10.40 -18.55 5.54
N PRO A 149 10.13 -18.48 4.22
CA PRO A 149 10.51 -19.53 3.29
C PRO A 149 12.00 -19.89 3.38
N VAL A 150 12.88 -18.89 3.45
CA VAL A 150 14.33 -19.11 3.58
C VAL A 150 14.66 -19.81 4.91
N ALA A 151 14.07 -19.37 6.02
CA ALA A 151 14.27 -20.01 7.32
C ALA A 151 13.81 -21.48 7.31
N MET A 152 12.64 -21.79 6.71
CA MET A 152 12.13 -23.16 6.59
C MET A 152 13.03 -24.04 5.72
N LEU A 153 13.55 -23.52 4.61
CA LEU A 153 14.48 -24.25 3.76
C LEU A 153 15.81 -24.52 4.47
N LEU A 154 16.33 -23.57 5.25
CA LEU A 154 17.54 -23.75 6.05
C LEU A 154 17.34 -24.82 7.14
N LEU A 155 16.22 -24.77 7.86
CA LEU A 155 15.87 -25.77 8.87
C LEU A 155 15.74 -27.18 8.31
N ARG A 156 15.31 -27.32 7.05
CA ARG A 156 15.23 -28.60 6.36
C ARG A 156 16.62 -29.18 6.04
N LEU A 157 17.61 -28.33 5.79
CA LEU A 157 18.96 -28.73 5.38
C LEU A 157 19.88 -29.10 6.56
N THR A 158 19.53 -28.70 7.78
CA THR A 158 20.27 -28.99 9.03
C THR A 158 19.72 -30.20 9.80
#